data_AF-B3M4L1-F1
#
_entry.id   AF-B3M4L1-F1
#
_cell.length_a   1.000
_cell.length_b   1.000
_cell.length_c   1.000
_cell.angle_alpha   90.00
_cell.angle_beta   90.00
_cell.angle_gamma   90.00
#
_symmetry.space_group_name_H-M   'P 1'
#
loop_
_entity.id
_entity.type
_entity.pdbx_description
1 polymer ?
#
loop_
_entity_poly.entity_id
_entity_poly.type
_entity_poly.pdbx_seq_one_letter_code
_entity_poly.pdbx_strand_id
1 'polypeptide(L)'
;MSAPAKPAFKLDFERLKQTFIAICPDFEEEPSFEVATISRRFAQDVIFTYSKEAKTAKAQNKDVGWSMRLNAANARGVNLRNEVYIQTHFVREPPQHQPFVIRDRLLLSFKQASLLAVEKYCQLVPHHVNRGEVILTPLAGAIFSVEDMPKLAEALPEPLADVVMAVISSCQTDGYYLQHSRCHIALLALIKTVRDLKMRASLVKKTIKMYQLHGKELQMEQFQRWSTFLKDSTPNKQRCNSHNEDYDKLTELVLNFSFPTKEPKNQKNQKTPMKCAANFLKSKQ
;
A
#
# COMPACT_ATOMS: atom_id res chain seq x y z
N MET A 1 -21.47 1.08 32.05
CA MET A 1 -21.32 2.00 30.89
C MET A 1 -19.95 1.75 30.28
N SER A 2 -19.86 1.15 29.09
CA SER A 2 -18.56 0.95 28.43
C SER A 2 -18.12 2.28 27.82
N ALA A 3 -16.87 2.67 28.09
CA ALA A 3 -16.28 3.87 27.48
C ALA A 3 -16.41 3.80 25.94
N PRO A 4 -16.70 4.91 25.25
CA PRO A 4 -16.73 4.94 23.80
C PRO A 4 -15.35 4.53 23.26
N ALA A 5 -15.34 3.59 22.33
CA ALA A 5 -14.12 3.09 21.72
C ALA A 5 -13.33 4.26 21.12
N LYS A 6 -12.05 4.39 21.51
CA LYS A 6 -11.16 5.42 20.98
C LYS A 6 -11.11 5.26 19.45
N PRO A 7 -11.29 6.35 18.66
CA PRO A 7 -11.28 6.23 17.21
C PRO A 7 -9.95 5.65 16.74
N ALA A 8 -10.01 4.70 15.80
CA ALA A 8 -8.84 4.06 15.24
C ALA A 8 -7.93 5.11 14.57
N PHE A 9 -6.63 5.03 14.82
CA PHE A 9 -5.66 5.92 14.19
C PHE A 9 -5.72 5.80 12.66
N LYS A 10 -5.92 6.94 11.98
CA LYS A 10 -5.86 7.06 10.52
C LYS A 10 -4.70 7.97 10.16
N LEU A 11 -3.77 7.49 9.35
CA LEU A 11 -2.67 8.30 8.83
C LEU A 11 -3.24 9.39 7.91
N ASP A 12 -2.79 10.62 8.12
CA ASP A 12 -3.02 11.72 7.19
C ASP A 12 -1.78 11.86 6.31
N PHE A 13 -1.84 11.26 5.11
CA PHE A 13 -0.68 11.18 4.23
C PHE A 13 -0.29 12.54 3.64
N GLU A 14 -1.26 13.41 3.35
CA GLU A 14 -0.99 14.77 2.88
C GLU A 14 -0.27 15.58 3.96
N ARG A 15 -0.75 15.52 5.21
CA ARG A 15 -0.05 16.15 6.34
C ARG A 15 1.35 15.59 6.54
N LEU A 16 1.55 14.28 6.34
CA LEU A 16 2.87 13.67 6.40
C LEU A 16 3.79 14.24 5.31
N LYS A 17 3.32 14.36 4.07
CA LYS A 17 4.09 15.00 2.97
C LYS A 17 4.48 16.43 3.33
N GLN A 18 3.54 17.25 3.80
CA GLN A 18 3.81 18.63 4.22
C GLN A 18 4.84 18.71 5.36
N THR A 19 4.74 17.79 6.34
CA THR A 19 5.71 17.70 7.45
C THR A 19 7.11 17.33 6.94
N PHE A 20 7.19 16.44 5.95
CA PHE A 20 8.45 16.03 5.35
C PHE A 20 9.07 17.15 4.49
N ILE A 21 8.27 17.83 3.67
CA ILE A 21 8.70 18.98 2.84
C ILE A 21 9.30 20.09 3.71
N ALA A 22 8.71 20.36 4.88
CA ALA A 22 9.23 21.37 5.80
C ALA A 22 10.68 21.11 6.26
N ILE A 23 11.12 19.84 6.27
CA ILE A 23 12.50 19.47 6.65
C ILE A 23 13.37 18.99 5.47
N CYS A 24 12.76 18.70 4.33
CA CYS A 24 13.35 18.21 3.09
C CYS A 24 12.71 18.95 1.90
N PRO A 25 12.99 20.25 1.69
CA PRO A 25 12.27 21.06 0.72
C PRO A 25 12.34 20.55 -0.72
N ASP A 26 13.45 19.91 -1.10
CA ASP A 26 13.66 19.32 -2.44
C ASP A 26 12.75 18.11 -2.73
N PHE A 27 11.96 17.67 -1.74
CA PHE A 27 10.96 16.62 -1.93
C PHE A 27 9.85 17.04 -2.91
N GLU A 28 9.42 18.30 -2.88
CA GLU A 28 8.39 18.84 -3.77
C GLU A 28 8.93 19.21 -5.16
N GLU A 29 10.24 19.40 -5.27
CA GLU A 29 10.89 19.79 -6.53
C GLU A 29 10.88 18.65 -7.56
N GLU A 30 10.70 19.02 -8.83
CA GLU A 30 10.83 18.08 -9.94
C GLU A 30 12.24 17.45 -9.92
N PRO A 31 12.36 16.11 -9.94
CA PRO A 31 13.66 15.48 -9.82
C PRO A 31 14.57 15.83 -11.01
N SER A 32 15.77 16.32 -10.71
CA SER A 32 16.86 16.39 -11.68
C SER A 32 17.68 15.10 -11.65
N PHE A 33 18.03 14.61 -12.83
CA PHE A 33 18.90 13.43 -12.95
C PHE A 33 20.37 13.75 -12.69
N GLU A 34 20.78 14.97 -13.06
CA GLU A 34 22.16 15.47 -12.93
C GLU A 34 22.50 15.79 -11.48
N VAL A 35 21.50 16.23 -10.71
CA VAL A 35 21.67 16.61 -9.31
C VAL A 35 21.04 15.53 -8.43
N ALA A 36 21.87 14.75 -7.74
CA ALA A 36 21.40 13.77 -6.76
C ALA A 36 20.88 14.46 -5.49
N THR A 37 19.61 14.87 -5.53
CA THR A 37 18.91 15.55 -4.44
C THR A 37 18.79 14.67 -3.18
N ILE A 38 18.49 15.29 -2.05
CA ILE A 38 18.45 14.63 -0.74
C ILE A 38 17.24 13.70 -0.65
N SER A 39 16.08 14.17 -1.09
CA SER A 39 14.85 13.40 -1.21
C SER A 39 15.01 12.18 -2.13
N ARG A 40 15.80 12.28 -3.21
CA ARG A 40 16.15 11.13 -4.06
C ARG A 40 16.99 10.10 -3.31
N ARG A 41 18.00 10.53 -2.56
CA ARG A 41 18.83 9.62 -1.72
C ARG A 41 17.99 8.95 -0.63
N PHE A 42 17.10 9.71 0.01
CA PHE A 42 16.12 9.19 0.96
C PHE A 42 15.28 8.08 0.31
N ALA A 43 14.72 8.33 -0.88
CA ALA A 43 13.92 7.34 -1.58
C ALA A 43 14.73 6.07 -1.90
N GLN A 44 15.95 6.25 -2.45
CA GLN A 44 16.84 5.15 -2.79
C GLN A 44 17.20 4.29 -1.57
N ASP A 45 17.65 4.90 -0.48
CA ASP A 45 18.05 4.18 0.72
C ASP A 45 16.87 3.45 1.37
N VAL A 46 15.71 4.11 1.47
CA VAL A 46 14.52 3.48 2.06
C VAL A 46 14.04 2.29 1.22
N ILE A 47 14.00 2.44 -0.11
CA ILE A 47 13.48 1.42 -1.03
C ILE A 47 14.45 0.25 -1.20
N PHE A 48 15.75 0.51 -1.39
CA PHE A 48 16.69 -0.54 -1.82
C PHE A 48 17.60 -1.04 -0.68
N THR A 49 17.87 -0.21 0.34
CA THR A 49 18.74 -0.57 1.45
C THR A 49 17.93 -0.99 2.66
N TYR A 50 17.14 -0.07 3.23
CA TYR A 50 16.43 -0.29 4.49
C TYR A 50 15.32 -1.35 4.34
N SER A 51 14.70 -1.50 3.15
CA SER A 51 13.72 -2.56 2.92
C SER A 51 14.30 -3.98 3.06
N LYS A 52 15.55 -4.18 2.61
CA LYS A 52 16.27 -5.45 2.71
C LYS A 52 16.61 -5.74 4.17
N GLU A 53 17.12 -4.74 4.88
CA GLU A 53 17.44 -4.84 6.30
C GLU A 53 16.18 -5.06 7.16
N ALA A 54 15.09 -4.34 6.87
CA ALA A 54 13.78 -4.52 7.51
C ALA A 54 13.24 -5.93 7.31
N LYS A 55 13.37 -6.50 6.11
CA LYS A 55 12.96 -7.89 5.83
C LYS A 55 13.75 -8.89 6.68
N THR A 56 15.07 -8.70 6.80
CA THR A 56 15.93 -9.55 7.65
C THR A 56 15.56 -9.40 9.13
N ALA A 57 15.37 -8.17 9.62
CA ALA A 57 14.99 -7.89 11.00
C ALA A 57 13.60 -8.47 11.34
N LYS A 58 12.64 -8.41 10.41
CA LYS A 58 11.31 -9.03 10.55
C LYS A 58 11.42 -10.55 10.70
N ALA A 59 12.27 -11.20 9.91
CA ALA A 59 12.50 -12.65 10.02
C ALA A 59 13.14 -13.04 11.37
N GLN A 60 13.92 -12.14 11.97
CA GLN A 60 14.52 -12.28 13.29
C GLN A 60 13.61 -11.80 14.44
N ASN A 61 12.39 -11.36 14.13
CA ASN A 61 11.45 -10.76 15.08
C ASN A 61 12.10 -9.66 15.94
N LYS A 62 12.81 -8.74 15.30
CA LYS A 62 13.55 -7.64 15.95
C LYS A 62 13.20 -6.30 15.32
N ASP A 63 13.10 -5.26 16.16
CA ASP A 63 13.02 -3.89 15.68
C ASP A 63 14.39 -3.30 15.36
N VAL A 64 14.47 -2.56 14.26
CA VAL A 64 15.65 -1.85 13.78
C VAL A 64 15.27 -0.40 13.46
N GLY A 65 16.26 0.50 13.55
CA GLY A 65 16.07 1.89 13.17
C GLY A 65 17.26 2.45 12.41
N TRP A 66 16.99 3.46 11.61
CA TRP A 66 17.94 4.17 10.77
C TRP A 66 17.82 5.65 11.02
N SER A 67 18.93 6.36 10.83
CA SER A 67 18.92 7.81 10.84
C SER A 67 19.56 8.36 9.58
N MET A 68 18.94 9.39 9.00
CA MET A 68 19.42 10.08 7.82
C MET A 68 19.44 11.59 8.09
N ARG A 69 20.58 12.22 7.82
CA ARG A 69 20.69 13.69 7.84
C ARG A 69 20.16 14.26 6.55
N LEU A 70 19.25 15.22 6.67
CA LEU A 70 18.69 15.99 5.56
C LEU A 70 19.37 17.36 5.54
N ASN A 71 20.59 17.41 5.00
CA ASN A 71 21.35 18.66 4.89
C ASN A 71 20.81 19.53 3.74
N ALA A 72 19.59 20.02 3.87
CA ALA A 72 18.93 20.83 2.83
C ALA A 72 19.13 22.33 3.09
N ALA A 73 19.19 23.12 2.03
CA ALA A 73 19.06 24.57 2.13
C ALA A 73 17.60 24.94 1.94
N ASN A 74 17.08 25.87 2.75
CA ASN A 74 15.75 26.45 2.48
C ASN A 74 15.83 27.47 1.33
N ALA A 75 14.68 27.99 0.89
CA ALA A 75 14.58 29.01 -0.17
C ALA A 75 15.39 30.30 0.11
N ARG A 76 15.85 30.53 1.35
CA ARG A 76 16.69 31.67 1.74
C ARG A 76 18.19 31.32 1.79
N GLY A 77 18.58 30.12 1.35
CA GLY A 77 19.96 29.63 1.39
C GLY A 77 20.45 29.21 2.78
N VAL A 78 19.57 29.12 3.78
CA VAL A 78 19.95 28.70 5.14
C VAL A 78 20.03 27.19 5.20
N ASN A 79 21.18 26.67 5.61
CA ASN A 79 21.41 25.24 5.82
C ASN A 79 20.60 24.74 7.01
N LEU A 80 19.65 23.84 6.73
CA LEU A 80 18.90 23.10 7.73
C LEU A 80 19.69 21.84 8.10
N ARG A 81 19.83 21.60 9.40
CA ARG A 81 20.47 20.38 9.95
C ARG A 81 19.40 19.42 10.43
N ASN A 82 18.45 19.11 9.57
CA ASN A 82 17.35 18.22 9.91
C ASN A 82 17.79 16.76 9.86
N GLU A 83 17.08 15.92 10.59
CA GLU A 83 17.34 14.49 10.65
C GLU A 83 16.01 13.72 10.60
N VAL A 84 15.98 12.62 9.86
CA VAL A 84 14.85 11.70 9.84
C VAL A 84 15.29 10.42 10.54
N TYR A 85 14.54 10.04 11.56
CA TYR A 85 14.72 8.77 12.25
C TYR A 85 13.61 7.81 11.85
N ILE A 86 13.97 6.68 11.28
CA ILE A 86 13.04 5.67 10.76
C ILE A 86 13.13 4.44 11.65
N GLN A 87 12.01 3.90 12.12
CA GLN A 87 12.00 2.71 12.96
C GLN A 87 10.98 1.67 12.48
N THR A 88 11.35 0.39 12.56
CA THR A 88 10.39 -0.72 12.42
C THR A 88 9.65 -0.97 13.73
N HIS A 89 8.44 -1.49 13.60
CA HIS A 89 7.53 -1.82 14.71
C HIS A 89 6.97 -3.23 14.47
N PHE A 90 7.86 -4.22 14.42
CA PHE A 90 7.54 -5.63 14.30
C PHE A 90 7.28 -6.26 15.67
N VAL A 91 7.97 -5.79 16.71
CA VAL A 91 7.80 -6.26 18.10
C VAL A 91 7.06 -5.22 18.93
N ARG A 92 7.47 -3.96 18.84
CA ARG A 92 6.83 -2.87 19.57
C ARG A 92 5.64 -2.34 18.80
N GLU A 93 4.64 -1.87 19.53
CA GLU A 93 3.48 -1.17 18.95
C GLU A 93 3.94 0.09 18.17
N PRO A 94 3.38 0.34 16.97
CA PRO A 94 3.66 1.55 16.22
C PRO A 94 3.03 2.78 16.88
N PRO A 95 3.62 3.98 16.70
CA PRO A 95 3.06 5.23 17.19
C PRO A 95 1.63 5.44 16.67
N GLN A 96 0.73 5.85 17.58
CA GLN A 96 -0.69 6.09 17.29
C GLN A 96 -1.00 7.59 17.12
N HIS A 97 -0.03 8.36 16.63
CA HIS A 97 -0.15 9.79 16.37
C HIS A 97 0.42 10.13 14.99
N GLN A 98 0.01 11.26 14.42
CA GLN A 98 0.61 11.74 13.17
C GLN A 98 2.11 12.01 13.39
N PRO A 99 2.96 11.78 12.39
CA PRO A 99 4.36 12.19 12.47
C PRO A 99 4.48 13.71 12.67
N PHE A 100 5.47 14.11 13.46
CA PHE A 100 5.76 15.51 13.73
C PHE A 100 7.26 15.70 13.99
N VAL A 101 7.71 16.94 13.81
CA VAL A 101 9.11 17.32 14.01
C VAL A 101 9.33 17.71 15.48
N ILE A 102 10.36 17.17 16.10
CA ILE A 102 10.82 17.51 17.45
C ILE A 102 12.31 17.82 17.38
N ARG A 103 12.72 19.05 17.72
CA ARG A 103 14.14 19.45 17.73
C ARG A 103 14.85 19.06 16.41
N ASP A 104 14.29 19.50 15.29
CA ASP A 104 14.79 19.25 13.94
C ASP A 104 14.83 17.77 13.52
N ARG A 105 14.14 16.90 14.27
CA ARG A 105 14.03 15.46 13.99
C ARG A 105 12.61 15.05 13.66
N LEU A 106 12.42 14.39 12.53
CA LEU A 106 11.16 13.73 12.21
C LEU A 106 11.27 12.23 12.48
N LEU A 107 10.41 11.73 13.35
CA LEU A 107 10.31 10.30 13.66
C LEU A 107 9.25 9.67 12.75
N LEU A 108 9.65 8.65 12.00
CA LEU A 108 8.81 7.89 11.10
C LEU A 108 8.84 6.41 11.45
N SER A 109 7.69 5.77 11.35
CA SER A 109 7.67 4.32 11.15
C SER A 109 8.20 3.98 9.75
N PHE A 110 8.75 2.78 9.59
CA PHE A 110 9.21 2.30 8.28
C PHE A 110 8.11 2.31 7.21
N LYS A 111 6.85 2.09 7.60
CA LYS A 111 5.69 2.20 6.69
C LYS A 111 5.48 3.62 6.18
N GLN A 112 5.55 4.62 7.06
CA GLN A 112 5.42 6.03 6.68
C GLN A 112 6.59 6.48 5.80
N ALA A 113 7.82 6.11 6.16
CA ALA A 113 9.00 6.43 5.36
C ALA A 113 8.95 5.78 3.97
N SER A 114 8.53 4.51 3.87
CA SER A 114 8.42 3.83 2.58
C SER A 114 7.33 4.40 1.67
N LEU A 115 6.22 4.92 2.22
CA LEU A 115 5.24 5.66 1.42
C LEU A 115 5.82 6.95 0.83
N LEU A 116 6.51 7.76 1.64
CA LEU A 116 7.20 8.98 1.16
C LEU A 116 8.27 8.64 0.11
N ALA A 117 9.04 7.58 0.34
CA ALA A 117 10.07 7.12 -0.58
C ALA A 117 9.48 6.72 -1.93
N VAL A 118 8.36 5.98 -1.94
CA VAL A 118 7.69 5.57 -3.18
C VAL A 118 7.06 6.75 -3.90
N GLU A 119 6.45 7.71 -3.19
CA GLU A 119 5.94 8.96 -3.77
C GLU A 119 7.06 9.68 -4.54
N LYS A 120 8.21 9.90 -3.90
CA LYS A 120 9.36 10.54 -4.56
C LYS A 120 9.92 9.70 -5.70
N TYR A 121 10.01 8.39 -5.51
CA TYR A 121 10.53 7.49 -6.53
C TYR A 121 9.66 7.45 -7.79
N CYS A 122 8.33 7.57 -7.65
CA CYS A 122 7.44 7.63 -8.82
C CYS A 122 7.70 8.87 -9.69
N GLN A 123 8.11 10.00 -9.10
CA GLN A 123 8.53 11.19 -9.87
C GLN A 123 9.77 10.92 -10.74
N LEU A 124 10.62 9.95 -10.37
CA LEU A 124 11.81 9.58 -11.16
C LEU A 124 11.48 8.63 -12.32
N VAL A 125 10.36 7.91 -12.27
CA VAL A 125 10.03 6.84 -13.22
C VAL A 125 9.95 7.35 -14.67
N PRO A 126 9.26 8.46 -14.99
CA PRO A 126 9.22 8.97 -16.37
C PRO A 126 10.61 9.22 -16.95
N HIS A 127 11.52 9.76 -16.13
CA HIS A 127 12.91 10.04 -16.53
C HIS A 127 13.71 8.75 -16.81
N HIS A 128 13.53 7.71 -16.00
CA HIS A 128 14.12 6.40 -16.27
C HIS A 128 13.60 5.82 -17.59
N VAL A 129 12.28 5.85 -17.79
CA VAL A 129 11.65 5.30 -19.00
C VAL A 129 12.10 6.04 -20.25
N ASN A 130 12.21 7.37 -20.21
CA ASN A 130 12.72 8.18 -21.32
C ASN A 130 14.18 7.81 -21.71
N ARG A 131 14.96 7.27 -20.77
CA ARG A 131 16.33 6.78 -21.00
C ARG A 131 16.37 5.30 -21.41
N GLY A 132 15.22 4.66 -21.61
CA GLY A 132 15.12 3.24 -21.92
C GLY A 132 15.35 2.33 -20.71
N GLU A 133 15.28 2.86 -19.49
CA GLU A 133 15.48 2.12 -18.25
C GLU A 133 14.13 1.84 -17.56
N VAL A 134 13.90 0.59 -17.15
CA VAL A 134 12.77 0.22 -16.28
C VAL A 134 13.32 -0.34 -14.98
N ILE A 135 13.05 0.32 -13.86
CA ILE A 135 13.56 -0.07 -12.55
C ILE A 135 12.39 -0.23 -11.58
N LEU A 136 12.10 -1.48 -11.21
CA LEU A 136 11.08 -1.82 -10.23
C LEU A 136 11.65 -1.78 -8.81
N THR A 137 10.81 -1.44 -7.84
CA THR A 137 11.16 -1.63 -6.42
C THR A 137 11.30 -3.13 -6.11
N PRO A 138 12.04 -3.53 -5.06
CA PRO A 138 12.25 -4.95 -4.76
C PRO A 138 10.96 -5.77 -4.61
N LEU A 139 9.91 -5.15 -4.06
CA LEU A 139 8.62 -5.82 -3.90
C LEU A 139 7.87 -5.94 -5.23
N ALA A 140 7.86 -4.89 -6.05
CA ALA A 140 7.29 -4.94 -7.40
C ALA A 140 8.01 -5.96 -8.29
N GLY A 141 9.35 -5.99 -8.26
CA GLY A 141 10.16 -6.92 -9.02
C GLY A 141 10.06 -8.38 -8.57
N ALA A 142 9.52 -8.64 -7.38
CA ALA A 142 9.18 -9.99 -6.93
C ALA A 142 7.86 -10.51 -7.54
N ILE A 143 7.02 -9.63 -8.07
CA ILE A 143 5.69 -9.95 -8.60
C ILE A 143 5.69 -9.87 -10.12
N PHE A 144 6.36 -8.87 -10.70
CA PHE A 144 6.39 -8.59 -12.12
C PHE A 144 7.81 -8.66 -12.69
N SER A 145 7.92 -8.99 -13.98
CA SER A 145 9.19 -8.96 -14.72
C SER A 145 9.43 -7.59 -15.33
N VAL A 146 10.66 -7.10 -15.24
CA VAL A 146 11.05 -5.82 -15.84
C VAL A 146 10.87 -5.88 -17.37
N GLU A 147 11.21 -7.04 -17.94
CA GLU A 147 11.18 -7.35 -19.37
C GLU A 147 9.74 -7.41 -19.93
N ASP A 148 8.75 -7.64 -19.08
CA ASP A 148 7.35 -7.73 -19.48
C ASP A 148 6.60 -6.41 -19.33
N MET A 149 7.19 -5.40 -18.67
CA MET A 149 6.55 -4.08 -18.50
C MET A 149 6.23 -3.40 -19.84
N PRO A 150 7.10 -3.39 -20.87
CA PRO A 150 6.74 -2.84 -22.18
C PRO A 150 5.56 -3.56 -22.83
N LYS A 151 5.53 -4.89 -22.77
CA LYS A 151 4.43 -5.71 -23.34
C LYS A 151 3.12 -5.47 -22.60
N LEU A 152 3.20 -5.33 -21.28
CA LEU A 152 2.05 -5.01 -20.44
C LEU A 152 1.50 -3.62 -20.78
N ALA A 153 2.37 -2.62 -21.00
CA ALA A 153 1.97 -1.29 -21.39
C ALA A 153 1.29 -1.25 -22.77
N GLU A 154 1.84 -1.99 -23.74
CA GLU A 154 1.22 -2.19 -25.07
C GLU A 154 -0.14 -2.88 -24.96
N ALA A 155 -0.25 -3.92 -24.12
CA ALA A 155 -1.51 -4.60 -23.89
C ALA A 155 -2.55 -3.66 -23.25
N LEU A 156 -2.16 -2.73 -22.38
CA LEU A 156 -3.08 -1.84 -21.64
C LEU A 156 -3.44 -0.54 -22.36
N PRO A 157 -3.08 -0.40 -23.63
CA PRO A 157 -2.73 0.88 -24.28
C PRO A 157 -2.43 2.06 -23.33
N GLU A 158 -1.45 1.89 -22.44
CA GLU A 158 -1.04 2.93 -21.48
C GLU A 158 0.44 3.29 -21.65
N PRO A 159 0.87 4.52 -21.33
CA PRO A 159 2.29 4.87 -21.31
C PRO A 159 3.09 3.98 -20.36
N LEU A 160 4.28 3.53 -20.79
CA LEU A 160 5.12 2.63 -19.99
C LEU A 160 5.44 3.22 -18.60
N ALA A 161 5.68 4.53 -18.52
CA ALA A 161 5.92 5.20 -17.24
C ALA A 161 4.72 5.08 -16.28
N ASP A 162 3.49 5.25 -16.78
CA ASP A 162 2.27 5.17 -15.97
C ASP A 162 2.04 3.76 -15.44
N VAL A 163 2.30 2.75 -16.28
CA VAL A 163 2.23 1.33 -15.92
C VAL A 163 3.25 0.99 -14.84
N VAL A 164 4.50 1.44 -15.00
CA VAL A 164 5.57 1.20 -14.02
C VAL A 164 5.27 1.90 -12.69
N MET A 165 4.82 3.15 -12.70
CA MET A 165 4.38 3.87 -11.50
C MET A 165 3.20 3.19 -10.82
N ALA A 166 2.23 2.69 -11.60
CA ALA A 166 1.08 1.95 -11.06
C ALA A 166 1.52 0.64 -10.39
N VAL A 167 2.44 -0.11 -11.00
CA VAL A 167 3.02 -1.33 -10.41
C VAL A 167 3.72 -1.03 -9.10
N ILE A 168 4.64 -0.06 -9.11
CA ILE A 168 5.42 0.33 -7.93
C ILE A 168 4.51 0.77 -6.79
N SER A 169 3.57 1.68 -7.09
CA SER A 169 2.66 2.25 -6.09
C SER A 169 1.69 1.22 -5.52
N SER A 170 1.22 0.28 -6.34
CA SER A 170 0.25 -0.73 -5.91
C SER A 170 0.88 -1.87 -5.11
N CYS A 171 2.13 -2.21 -5.40
CA CYS A 171 2.87 -3.22 -4.64
C CYS A 171 3.30 -2.71 -3.25
N GLN A 172 3.33 -1.39 -3.04
CA GLN A 172 3.67 -0.79 -1.76
C GLN A 172 2.63 -1.11 -0.68
N THR A 173 3.10 -1.42 0.53
CA THR A 173 2.21 -1.58 1.70
C THR A 173 1.52 -0.25 2.00
N ASP A 174 0.21 -0.32 2.24
CA ASP A 174 -0.65 0.88 2.37
C ASP A 174 -0.63 1.80 1.13
N GLY A 175 -0.32 1.23 -0.05
CA GLY A 175 -0.22 1.96 -1.31
C GLY A 175 -1.49 2.69 -1.73
N TYR A 176 -2.66 2.44 -1.11
CA TYR A 176 -3.89 3.18 -1.36
C TYR A 176 -3.77 4.70 -1.13
N TYR A 177 -2.77 5.16 -0.37
CA TYR A 177 -2.45 6.60 -0.25
C TYR A 177 -1.76 7.20 -1.49
N LEU A 178 -1.05 6.40 -2.28
CA LEU A 178 -0.21 6.86 -3.39
C LEU A 178 -1.01 7.11 -4.66
N GLN A 179 -0.79 8.23 -5.36
CA GLN A 179 -1.61 8.64 -6.49
C GLN A 179 -1.81 7.55 -7.56
N HIS A 180 -0.74 6.88 -7.99
CA HIS A 180 -0.77 5.94 -9.11
C HIS A 180 -1.25 4.53 -8.74
N SER A 181 -1.50 4.24 -7.46
CA SER A 181 -1.86 2.88 -7.06
C SER A 181 -3.26 2.48 -7.53
N ARG A 182 -3.40 1.19 -7.87
CA ARG A 182 -4.62 0.58 -8.38
C ARG A 182 -4.95 -0.66 -7.55
N CYS A 183 -6.22 -0.80 -7.18
CA CYS A 183 -6.65 -1.88 -6.28
C CYS A 183 -6.36 -3.27 -6.87
N HIS A 184 -6.63 -3.49 -8.16
CA HIS A 184 -6.43 -4.80 -8.80
C HIS A 184 -4.98 -5.27 -8.76
N ILE A 185 -4.00 -4.38 -9.00
CA ILE A 185 -2.57 -4.70 -8.91
C ILE A 185 -2.17 -5.03 -7.47
N ALA A 186 -2.67 -4.27 -6.49
CA ALA A 186 -2.40 -4.53 -5.07
C ALA A 186 -2.92 -5.90 -4.61
N LEU A 187 -4.06 -6.34 -5.14
CA LEU A 187 -4.58 -7.68 -4.88
C LEU A 187 -3.66 -8.76 -5.46
N LEU A 188 -3.18 -8.60 -6.70
CA LEU A 188 -2.23 -9.53 -7.30
C LEU A 188 -0.93 -9.63 -6.47
N ALA A 189 -0.45 -8.49 -5.95
CA ALA A 189 0.71 -8.46 -5.05
C ALA A 189 0.48 -9.30 -3.78
N LEU A 190 -0.67 -9.16 -3.13
CA LEU A 190 -1.01 -9.95 -1.94
C LEU A 190 -1.13 -11.44 -2.26
N ILE A 191 -1.77 -11.78 -3.38
CA ILE A 191 -1.95 -13.17 -3.81
C ILE A 191 -0.60 -13.83 -4.05
N LYS A 192 0.33 -13.11 -4.68
CA LYS A 192 1.65 -13.64 -5.01
C LYS A 192 2.57 -13.76 -3.80
N THR A 193 2.45 -12.86 -2.82
CA THR A 193 3.43 -12.72 -1.73
C THR A 193 2.98 -13.32 -0.39
N VAL A 194 1.68 -13.46 -0.15
CA VAL A 194 1.13 -13.98 1.12
C VAL A 194 0.73 -15.44 0.97
N ARG A 195 1.55 -16.35 1.50
CA ARG A 195 1.31 -17.80 1.40
C ARG A 195 0.13 -18.28 2.23
N ASP A 196 -0.02 -17.79 3.46
CA ASP A 196 -1.10 -18.22 4.36
C ASP A 196 -2.48 -17.77 3.84
N LEU A 197 -3.36 -18.73 3.53
CA LEU A 197 -4.66 -18.47 2.89
C LEU A 197 -5.58 -17.63 3.77
N LYS A 198 -5.61 -17.87 5.09
CA LYS A 198 -6.48 -17.16 6.02
C LYS A 198 -6.07 -15.69 6.18
N MET A 199 -4.77 -15.45 6.33
CA MET A 199 -4.17 -14.12 6.36
C MET A 199 -4.38 -13.41 5.02
N ARG A 200 -4.15 -14.09 3.90
CA ARG A 200 -4.37 -13.56 2.56
C ARG A 200 -5.81 -13.09 2.37
N ALA A 201 -6.80 -13.92 2.71
CA ALA A 201 -8.22 -13.55 2.61
C ALA A 201 -8.57 -12.32 3.46
N SER A 202 -8.05 -12.24 4.69
CA SER A 202 -8.22 -11.08 5.58
C SER A 202 -7.60 -9.81 4.98
N LEU A 203 -6.39 -9.91 4.42
CA LEU A 203 -5.69 -8.79 3.78
C LEU A 203 -6.38 -8.34 2.49
N VAL A 204 -6.89 -9.27 1.66
CA VAL A 204 -7.65 -8.95 0.45
C VAL A 204 -8.88 -8.12 0.81
N LYS A 205 -9.70 -8.59 1.76
CA LYS A 205 -10.89 -7.88 2.21
C LYS A 205 -10.55 -6.48 2.74
N LYS A 206 -9.49 -6.37 3.56
CA LYS A 206 -9.03 -5.08 4.07
C LYS A 206 -8.56 -4.16 2.95
N THR A 207 -7.83 -4.69 1.98
CA THR A 207 -7.26 -3.92 0.87
C THR A 207 -8.35 -3.33 -0.01
N ILE A 208 -9.33 -4.14 -0.44
CA ILE A 208 -10.49 -3.65 -1.21
C ILE A 208 -11.17 -2.49 -0.47
N LYS A 209 -11.47 -2.68 0.81
CA LYS A 209 -12.11 -1.64 1.63
C LYS A 209 -11.25 -0.36 1.70
N MET A 210 -9.94 -0.48 1.93
CA MET A 210 -9.08 0.70 2.05
C MET A 210 -8.91 1.45 0.73
N TYR A 211 -8.78 0.73 -0.39
CA TYR A 211 -8.69 1.34 -1.71
C TYR A 211 -10.01 2.04 -2.10
N GLN A 212 -11.17 1.42 -1.82
CA GLN A 212 -12.48 2.06 -2.00
C GLN A 212 -12.64 3.34 -1.18
N LEU A 213 -12.18 3.35 0.07
CA LEU A 213 -12.18 4.56 0.91
C LEU A 213 -11.33 5.70 0.34
N HIS A 214 -10.42 5.41 -0.60
CA HIS A 214 -9.59 6.38 -1.32
C HIS A 214 -10.03 6.55 -2.78
N GLY A 215 -11.26 6.14 -3.14
CA GLY A 215 -11.81 6.32 -4.49
C GLY A 215 -11.19 5.43 -5.56
N LYS A 216 -10.50 4.35 -5.17
CA LYS A 216 -9.80 3.44 -6.09
C LYS A 216 -10.51 2.11 -6.12
N GLU A 217 -11.47 1.98 -7.02
CA GLU A 217 -12.30 0.78 -7.11
C GLU A 217 -11.54 -0.42 -7.69
N LEU A 218 -12.01 -1.61 -7.33
CA LEU A 218 -11.53 -2.85 -7.93
C LEU A 218 -12.17 -3.04 -9.29
N GLN A 219 -11.33 -3.15 -10.32
CA GLN A 219 -11.75 -3.44 -11.68
C GLN A 219 -11.43 -4.91 -11.98
N MET A 220 -12.46 -5.75 -12.06
CA MET A 220 -12.28 -7.21 -12.22
C MET A 220 -11.69 -7.60 -13.58
N GLU A 221 -12.10 -6.92 -14.64
CA GLU A 221 -11.54 -7.14 -15.98
C GLU A 221 -10.04 -6.82 -16.01
N GLN A 222 -9.65 -5.71 -15.39
CA GLN A 222 -8.24 -5.36 -15.24
C GLN A 222 -7.51 -6.35 -14.33
N PHE A 223 -8.12 -6.78 -13.23
CA PHE A 223 -7.53 -7.83 -12.39
C PHE A 223 -7.19 -9.09 -13.18
N GLN A 224 -8.13 -9.58 -14.01
CA GLN A 224 -7.91 -10.73 -14.88
C GLN A 224 -6.79 -10.47 -15.88
N ARG A 225 -6.82 -9.33 -16.57
CA ARG A 225 -5.83 -8.96 -17.57
C ARG A 225 -4.41 -8.84 -17.00
N TRP A 226 -4.27 -8.20 -15.85
CA TRP A 226 -2.97 -8.03 -15.18
C TRP A 226 -2.42 -9.35 -14.62
N SER A 227 -3.29 -10.31 -14.31
CA SER A 227 -2.88 -11.60 -13.73
C SER A 227 -2.05 -12.45 -14.70
N THR A 228 -2.16 -12.23 -16.01
CA THR A 228 -1.41 -12.97 -17.04
C THR A 228 0.05 -12.54 -17.16
N PHE A 229 0.44 -11.42 -16.54
CA PHE A 229 1.80 -10.86 -16.57
C PHE A 229 2.58 -11.06 -15.26
N LEU A 230 2.08 -11.92 -14.37
CA LEU A 230 2.78 -12.25 -13.13
C LEU A 230 3.99 -13.14 -13.41
N LYS A 231 5.09 -12.88 -12.71
CA LYS A 231 6.27 -13.76 -12.74
C LYS A 231 5.90 -15.17 -12.33
N ASP A 232 6.37 -16.15 -13.08
CA ASP A 232 6.31 -17.53 -12.65
C ASP A 232 7.11 -17.73 -11.37
N SER A 233 6.47 -18.40 -10.42
CA SER A 233 6.97 -18.52 -9.07
C SER A 233 7.68 -19.86 -8.92
N THR A 234 8.80 -20.09 -9.62
CA THR A 234 9.82 -21.12 -9.26
C THR A 234 10.99 -21.23 -10.26
N PRO A 235 12.25 -21.36 -9.79
CA PRO A 235 13.20 -22.29 -10.37
C PRO A 235 12.89 -23.71 -9.85
N ASN A 236 12.54 -24.63 -10.75
CA ASN A 236 12.42 -26.09 -10.57
C ASN A 236 11.78 -26.63 -9.26
N LYS A 237 10.48 -26.96 -9.31
CA LYS A 237 9.94 -28.31 -9.04
C LYS A 237 8.40 -28.31 -9.18
N GLN A 238 7.92 -29.25 -9.98
CA GLN A 238 6.52 -29.67 -10.15
C GLN A 238 5.52 -28.62 -10.67
N ARG A 239 5.33 -28.64 -11.99
CA ARG A 239 4.04 -28.35 -12.62
C ARG A 239 3.00 -29.32 -12.04
N CYS A 240 2.27 -28.88 -11.02
CA CYS A 240 0.95 -29.42 -10.68
C CYS A 240 -0.08 -28.33 -10.98
N ASN A 241 -1.26 -28.73 -11.44
CA ASN A 241 -2.41 -27.92 -11.86
C ASN A 241 -2.97 -26.94 -10.79
N SER A 242 -2.25 -26.60 -9.73
CA SER A 242 -2.74 -25.80 -8.60
C SER A 242 -2.84 -24.29 -8.87
N HIS A 243 -2.25 -23.78 -9.95
CA HIS A 243 -2.27 -22.34 -10.24
C HIS A 243 -3.67 -21.84 -10.64
N ASN A 244 -4.48 -22.70 -11.26
CA ASN A 244 -5.88 -22.36 -11.60
C ASN A 244 -6.78 -22.43 -10.37
N GLU A 245 -6.65 -23.47 -9.53
CA GLU A 245 -7.51 -23.62 -8.35
C GLU A 245 -7.36 -22.48 -7.33
N ASP A 246 -6.14 -21.98 -7.11
CA ASP A 246 -5.91 -20.85 -6.21
C ASP A 246 -6.47 -19.54 -6.78
N TYR A 247 -6.35 -19.34 -8.10
CA TYR A 247 -6.91 -18.18 -8.79
C TYR A 247 -8.44 -18.21 -8.83
N ASP A 248 -9.04 -19.38 -9.07
CA ASP A 248 -10.48 -19.58 -9.11
C ASP A 248 -11.09 -19.37 -7.72
N LYS A 249 -10.50 -19.95 -6.67
CA LYS A 249 -10.91 -19.72 -5.26
C LYS A 249 -10.78 -18.25 -4.87
N LEU A 250 -9.78 -17.53 -5.38
CA LEU A 250 -9.60 -16.10 -5.11
C LEU A 250 -10.56 -15.22 -5.92
N THR A 251 -10.82 -15.58 -7.17
CA THR A 251 -11.84 -14.94 -8.00
C THR A 251 -13.21 -15.14 -7.34
N GLU A 252 -13.52 -16.33 -6.84
CA GLU A 252 -14.69 -16.58 -6.00
C GLU A 252 -14.70 -15.71 -4.74
N LEU A 253 -13.59 -15.60 -3.99
CA LEU A 253 -13.51 -14.74 -2.81
C LEU A 253 -13.73 -13.25 -3.13
N VAL A 254 -13.20 -12.78 -4.26
CA VAL A 254 -13.33 -11.39 -4.70
C VAL A 254 -14.73 -11.12 -5.29
N LEU A 255 -15.28 -12.04 -6.07
CA LEU A 255 -16.64 -11.98 -6.62
C LEU A 255 -17.70 -12.07 -5.53
N ASN A 256 -17.51 -12.92 -4.51
CA ASN A 256 -18.39 -13.00 -3.33
C ASN A 256 -18.37 -11.72 -2.49
N PHE A 257 -17.41 -10.81 -2.72
CA PHE A 257 -17.33 -9.49 -2.09
C PHE A 257 -17.74 -8.34 -3.01
N SER A 258 -17.97 -8.59 -4.30
CA SER A 258 -18.55 -7.59 -5.20
C SER A 258 -19.98 -7.30 -4.73
N PHE A 259 -20.24 -6.02 -4.44
CA PHE A 259 -21.27 -5.53 -3.53
C PHE A 259 -22.73 -5.85 -3.94
N PRO A 260 -23.69 -5.79 -2.98
CA PRO A 260 -25.11 -5.81 -3.29
C PRO A 260 -25.45 -4.63 -4.21
N THR A 261 -25.80 -4.95 -5.44
CA THR A 261 -26.44 -4.01 -6.37
C THR A 261 -27.71 -3.49 -5.71
N LYS A 262 -27.81 -2.17 -5.53
CA LYS A 262 -29.05 -1.54 -5.07
C LYS A 262 -30.16 -1.81 -6.08
N GLU A 263 -31.17 -2.59 -5.67
CA GLU A 263 -32.59 -2.25 -5.79
C GLU A 263 -33.37 -3.14 -4.82
N PRO A 264 -34.13 -2.61 -3.84
CA PRO A 264 -35.05 -3.41 -3.05
C PRO A 264 -36.29 -3.67 -3.90
N LYS A 265 -36.28 -4.73 -4.71
CA LYS A 265 -37.53 -5.26 -5.25
C LYS A 265 -38.23 -6.08 -4.16
N ASN A 266 -39.26 -5.43 -3.61
CA ASN A 266 -40.42 -6.00 -2.93
C ASN A 266 -40.50 -7.53 -2.97
N GLN A 267 -40.17 -8.19 -1.86
CA GLN A 267 -40.79 -9.45 -1.50
C GLN A 267 -41.25 -9.39 -0.06
N LYS A 268 -42.57 -9.23 0.08
CA LYS A 268 -43.36 -9.55 1.27
C LYS A 268 -42.91 -10.92 1.77
N ASN A 269 -42.43 -11.00 3.00
CA ASN A 269 -42.62 -12.21 3.80
C ASN A 269 -42.87 -11.83 5.26
N GLN A 270 -43.90 -12.49 5.77
CA GLN A 270 -44.68 -12.15 6.94
C GLN A 270 -43.84 -12.19 8.22
N LYS A 271 -43.93 -11.13 9.02
CA LYS A 271 -43.45 -11.14 10.41
C LYS A 271 -44.36 -12.04 11.24
N THR A 272 -43.83 -13.14 11.75
CA THR A 272 -44.42 -13.84 12.89
C THR A 272 -44.30 -12.95 14.14
N PRO A 273 -45.36 -12.82 14.96
CA PRO A 273 -45.33 -11.96 16.13
C PRO A 273 -44.49 -12.60 17.24
N MET A 274 -43.46 -11.88 17.71
CA MET A 274 -42.70 -12.25 18.90
C MET A 274 -43.59 -12.19 20.14
N LYS A 275 -43.61 -13.27 20.94
CA LYS A 275 -44.25 -13.32 22.25
C LYS A 275 -43.39 -12.56 23.27
N CYS A 276 -43.97 -11.54 23.89
CA CYS A 276 -43.32 -10.74 24.92
C CYS A 276 -43.31 -11.50 26.26
N ALA A 277 -42.12 -11.66 26.85
CA ALA A 277 -41.88 -12.37 28.11
C ALA A 277 -42.06 -11.44 29.33
N ALA A 278 -43.26 -10.86 29.48
CA ALA A 278 -43.61 -10.09 30.67
C ALA A 278 -45.03 -10.49 31.14
N ASN A 279 -45.07 -11.32 32.18
CA ASN A 279 -46.28 -11.67 32.92
C ASN A 279 -46.72 -10.47 33.75
N PHE A 280 -47.65 -9.67 33.22
CA PHE A 280 -48.46 -8.76 34.04
C PHE A 280 -49.80 -9.43 34.31
N LEU A 281 -49.95 -9.94 35.53
CA LEU A 281 -51.23 -10.31 36.12
C LEU A 281 -52.10 -9.05 36.18
N LYS A 282 -53.11 -8.96 35.30
CA LYS A 282 -54.19 -7.98 35.46
C LYS A 282 -55.20 -8.57 36.44
N SER A 283 -55.26 -8.02 37.64
CA SER A 283 -56.45 -8.11 38.49
C SER A 283 -57.62 -7.43 37.77
N LYS A 284 -58.75 -8.15 37.69
CA LYS A 284 -60.06 -7.60 37.35
C LYS A 284 -60.76 -7.29 38.68
N GLN A 285 -61.38 -6.11 38.73
CA GLN A 285 -62.46 -5.65 39.64
C GLN A 285 -62.20 -5.76 41.14
#